data_AF-A0A8D6SVS9-F1
#
_entry.id   AF-A0A8D6SVS9-F1
#
_cell.length_a   1.000
_cell.length_b   1.000
_cell.length_c   1.000
_cell.angle_alpha   90.00
_cell.angle_beta   90.00
_cell.angle_gamma   90.00
#
_symmetry.space_group_name_H-M   'P 1'
#
loop_
_entity.id
_entity.type
_entity.pdbx_description
1 polymer ?
#
loop_
_entity_poly.entity_id
_entity_poly.type
_entity_poly.pdbx_seq_one_letter_code
_entity_poly.pdbx_strand_id
1 'polypeptide(L)'
;MDIAVILGLLVAIFYGVGTFFAKIVCEKNPLFQWIVVNIVGIILSIFIIIKYKVIITDQRIIMYAIISAILVVVGSLILYYALYKGKASIVVPISSIGPAITIILSILFLKESLTTTQMIGVFLILAGIILLSISE
;
A
#
# COMPACT_ATOMS: atom_id res chain seq x y z
N MET A 1 -11.86 -20.26 -6.19
CA MET A 1 -10.98 -19.29 -5.51
C MET A 1 -11.83 -18.07 -5.19
N ASP A 2 -11.76 -17.56 -3.96
CA ASP A 2 -12.54 -16.39 -3.55
C ASP A 2 -12.19 -15.17 -4.43
N ILE A 3 -13.20 -14.36 -4.78
CA ILE A 3 -13.01 -13.13 -5.56
C ILE A 3 -12.00 -12.18 -4.89
N ALA A 4 -11.99 -12.14 -3.55
CA ALA A 4 -11.05 -11.34 -2.78
C ALA A 4 -9.59 -11.76 -3.02
N VAL A 5 -9.35 -13.07 -3.16
CA VAL A 5 -8.00 -13.60 -3.45
C VAL A 5 -7.56 -13.21 -4.86
N ILE A 6 -8.47 -13.29 -5.85
CA ILE A 6 -8.17 -12.88 -7.23
C ILE A 6 -7.82 -11.39 -7.29
N LEU A 7 -8.63 -10.54 -6.63
CA LEU A 7 -8.38 -9.10 -6.58
C LEU A 7 -7.08 -8.78 -5.85
N GLY A 8 -6.75 -9.50 -4.76
CA GLY A 8 -5.46 -9.36 -4.07
C GLY A 8 -4.26 -9.68 -4.96
N LEU A 9 -4.35 -10.73 -5.78
CA LEU A 9 -3.31 -11.05 -6.76
C LEU A 9 -3.16 -9.97 -7.83
N LEU A 10 -4.27 -9.40 -8.31
CA LEU A 10 -4.22 -8.27 -9.24
C LEU A 10 -3.53 -7.06 -8.60
N VAL A 11 -3.84 -6.73 -7.34
CA VAL A 11 -3.15 -5.67 -6.60
C VAL A 11 -1.64 -5.92 -6.60
N ALA A 12 -1.19 -7.13 -6.29
CA ALA A 12 0.23 -7.47 -6.29
C ALA A 12 0.89 -7.23 -7.66
N ILE A 13 0.23 -7.58 -8.77
CA ILE A 13 0.73 -7.35 -10.12
C ILE A 13 0.83 -5.85 -10.42
N PHE A 14 -0.26 -5.10 -10.25
CA PHE A 14 -0.29 -3.68 -10.55
C PHE A 14 0.69 -2.87 -9.70
N TYR A 15 0.76 -3.18 -8.40
CA TYR A 15 1.65 -2.49 -7.48
C TYR A 15 3.12 -2.87 -7.72
N GLY A 16 3.40 -4.15 -8.00
CA GLY A 16 4.76 -4.62 -8.34
C GLY A 16 5.29 -3.98 -9.62
N VAL A 17 4.51 -3.99 -10.70
CA VAL A 17 4.89 -3.33 -11.96
C VAL A 17 4.98 -1.81 -11.78
N GLY A 18 4.03 -1.21 -11.06
CA GLY A 18 4.01 0.23 -10.79
C GLY A 18 5.23 0.69 -10.00
N THR A 19 5.65 -0.05 -8.97
CA THR A 19 6.84 0.28 -8.16
C THR A 19 8.14 0.14 -8.96
N PHE A 20 8.23 -0.81 -9.89
CA PHE A 20 9.35 -0.91 -10.82
C PHE A 20 9.50 0.38 -11.67
N PHE A 21 8.41 0.84 -12.30
CA PHE A 21 8.45 2.10 -13.06
C PHE A 21 8.69 3.31 -12.16
N ALA A 22 8.09 3.33 -10.96
CA ALA A 22 8.32 4.40 -10.00
C ALA A 22 9.80 4.53 -9.63
N LYS A 23 10.53 3.41 -9.46
CA LYS A 23 11.97 3.42 -9.20
C LYS A 23 12.75 4.15 -10.30
N ILE A 24 12.44 3.88 -11.57
CA ILE A 24 13.09 4.53 -12.73
C ILE A 24 12.90 6.05 -12.68
N VAL A 25 11.68 6.52 -12.38
CA VAL A 25 11.40 7.96 -12.27
C VAL A 25 12.08 8.57 -11.04
N CYS A 26 12.06 7.84 -9.91
CA CYS A 26 12.65 8.30 -8.65
C CYS A 26 14.14 8.55 -8.78
N GLU A 27 14.89 7.79 -9.61
CA GLU A 27 16.31 8.03 -9.88
C GLU A 27 16.61 9.45 -10.40
N LYS A 28 15.64 10.07 -11.09
CA LYS A 28 15.73 11.46 -11.54
C LYS A 28 15.14 12.41 -10.52
N ASN A 29 13.91 12.18 -10.07
CA ASN A 29 13.25 13.05 -9.11
C ASN A 29 12.08 12.33 -8.40
N PRO A 30 12.20 12.03 -7.09
CA PRO A 30 11.13 11.37 -6.34
C PRO A 30 9.90 12.28 -6.11
N LEU A 31 10.08 13.60 -6.04
CA LEU A 31 8.96 14.54 -5.91
C LEU A 31 8.12 14.59 -7.19
N PHE A 32 8.77 14.54 -8.35
CA PHE A 32 8.06 14.47 -9.63
C PHE A 32 7.20 13.20 -9.72
N GLN A 33 7.76 12.05 -9.34
CA GLN A 33 7.00 10.79 -9.27
C GLN A 33 5.78 10.92 -8.34
N TRP A 34 5.98 11.48 -7.15
CA TRP A 34 4.91 11.67 -6.18
C TRP A 34 3.79 12.57 -6.72
N ILE A 35 4.13 13.69 -7.34
CA ILE A 35 3.17 14.63 -7.93
C ILE A 35 2.36 13.94 -9.03
N VAL A 36 3.01 13.25 -9.96
CA VAL A 36 2.34 12.61 -11.11
C VAL A 36 1.33 11.56 -10.62
N VAL A 37 1.70 10.72 -9.66
CA VAL A 37 0.79 9.70 -9.10
C VAL A 37 -0.44 10.35 -8.46
N ASN A 38 -0.26 11.43 -7.70
CA ASN A 38 -1.38 12.14 -7.07
C ASN A 38 -2.28 12.85 -8.09
N ILE A 39 -1.73 13.45 -9.15
CA ILE A 39 -2.52 14.06 -10.22
C ILE A 39 -3.39 13.01 -10.93
N VAL A 40 -2.79 11.86 -11.30
CA VAL A 40 -3.54 10.75 -11.93
C VAL A 40 -4.63 10.23 -10.99
N GLY A 41 -4.32 10.10 -9.69
CA GLY A 41 -5.29 9.72 -8.66
C GLY A 41 -6.48 10.69 -8.60
N ILE A 42 -6.23 12.00 -8.53
CA ILE A 42 -7.28 13.03 -8.47
C ILE A 42 -8.16 12.99 -9.72
N ILE A 43 -7.58 12.88 -10.92
CA ILE A 43 -8.35 12.80 -12.17
C ILE A 43 -9.29 11.59 -12.15
N LEU A 44 -8.79 10.42 -11.74
CA LEU A 44 -9.60 9.21 -11.65
C LEU A 44 -10.68 9.33 -10.56
N SER A 45 -10.36 9.92 -9.42
CA SER A 45 -11.33 10.17 -8.34
C SER A 45 -12.47 11.07 -8.78
N ILE A 46 -12.18 12.16 -9.50
CA ILE A 46 -13.22 13.07 -10.04
C ILE A 46 -14.16 12.32 -10.98
N PHE A 47 -13.60 11.53 -11.90
CA PHE A 47 -14.39 10.71 -12.81
C PHE A 47 -15.33 9.75 -12.06
N ILE A 48 -14.83 9.09 -11.01
CA ILE A 48 -15.61 8.16 -10.18
C ILE A 48 -16.73 8.89 -9.44
N ILE A 49 -16.43 10.02 -8.81
CA ILE A 49 -17.42 10.81 -8.05
C ILE A 49 -18.57 11.23 -8.97
N ILE A 50 -18.26 11.71 -10.18
CA ILE A 50 -19.28 12.14 -11.15
C ILE A 50 -20.11 10.95 -11.65
N LYS A 51 -19.44 9.86 -12.04
CA LYS A 51 -20.11 8.70 -12.65
C LYS A 51 -20.99 7.94 -11.65
N TYR A 52 -20.54 7.79 -10.42
CA TYR A 52 -21.22 6.97 -9.40
C TYR A 52 -21.96 7.78 -8.34
N LYS A 53 -21.90 9.12 -8.40
CA LYS A 53 -22.57 10.04 -7.45
C LYS A 53 -22.29 9.67 -5.99
N VAL A 54 -21.00 9.46 -5.68
CA VAL A 54 -20.56 9.04 -4.34
C VAL A 54 -20.84 10.16 -3.34
N ILE A 55 -21.73 9.91 -2.38
CA ILE A 55 -22.07 10.85 -1.29
C ILE A 55 -21.99 10.09 0.03
N ILE A 56 -21.14 10.56 0.94
CA ILE A 56 -21.05 10.06 2.32
C ILE A 56 -21.23 11.26 3.25
N THR A 57 -22.15 11.15 4.21
CA THR A 57 -22.46 12.21 5.20
C THR A 57 -22.02 11.86 6.61
N ASP A 58 -21.62 10.61 6.87
CA ASP A 58 -21.14 10.18 8.18
C ASP A 58 -19.78 10.80 8.49
N GLN A 59 -19.76 11.72 9.46
CA GLN A 59 -18.57 12.46 9.88
C GLN A 59 -17.46 11.55 10.43
N ARG A 60 -17.80 10.43 11.10
CA ARG A 60 -16.79 9.50 11.62
C ARG A 60 -16.11 8.76 10.49
N ILE A 61 -16.87 8.31 9.49
CA ILE A 61 -16.31 7.64 8.30
C ILE A 61 -15.43 8.62 7.51
N ILE A 62 -15.88 9.86 7.33
CA ILE A 62 -15.08 10.92 6.69
C ILE A 62 -13.77 11.15 7.47
N MET A 63 -13.82 11.20 8.80
CA MET A 63 -12.62 11.36 9.63
C MET A 63 -11.62 10.22 9.43
N TYR A 64 -12.07 8.95 9.44
CA TYR A 64 -11.20 7.81 9.16
C TYR A 64 -10.62 7.86 7.74
N ALA A 65 -11.41 8.26 6.75
CA ALA A 65 -10.95 8.41 5.37
C ALA A 65 -9.86 9.50 5.25
N ILE A 66 -10.01 10.63 5.93
CA ILE A 66 -9.02 11.71 5.94
C ILE A 66 -7.72 11.24 6.61
N ILE A 67 -7.81 10.59 7.77
CA ILE A 67 -6.64 10.06 8.48
C ILE A 67 -5.90 9.06 7.59
N SER A 68 -6.62 8.12 6.98
CA SER A 68 -6.07 7.15 6.03
C SER A 68 -5.40 7.84 4.85
N ALA A 69 -6.05 8.83 4.23
CA ALA A 69 -5.51 9.57 3.10
C ALA A 69 -4.20 10.28 3.45
N ILE A 70 -4.13 10.96 4.60
CA ILE A 70 -2.90 11.62 5.06
C ILE A 70 -1.77 10.60 5.23
N LEU A 71 -2.03 9.48 5.92
CA LEU A 71 -1.03 8.44 6.15
C LEU A 71 -0.53 7.81 4.84
N VAL A 72 -1.42 7.52 3.90
CA VAL A 72 -1.07 6.94 2.59
C VAL A 72 -0.29 7.93 1.74
N VAL A 73 -0.72 9.19 1.68
CA VAL A 73 -0.09 10.24 0.88
C VAL A 73 1.32 10.54 1.42
N VAL A 74 1.48 10.71 2.73
CA VAL A 74 2.78 10.88 3.38
C VAL A 74 3.64 9.62 3.23
N GLY A 75 3.07 8.43 3.45
CA GLY A 75 3.78 7.16 3.31
C GLY A 75 4.31 6.95 1.90
N SER A 76 3.54 7.28 0.87
CA SER A 76 3.99 7.20 -0.53
C SER A 76 5.14 8.18 -0.83
N LEU A 77 5.14 9.38 -0.24
CA LEU A 77 6.25 10.33 -0.38
C LEU A 77 7.54 9.76 0.23
N ILE A 78 7.44 9.18 1.43
CA ILE A 78 8.56 8.52 2.11
C ILE A 78 9.06 7.33 1.29
N LEU A 79 8.15 6.51 0.75
CA LEU A 79 8.50 5.38 -0.11
C LEU A 79 9.27 5.83 -1.35
N TYR A 80 8.79 6.83 -2.08
CA TYR A 80 9.48 7.31 -3.28
C TYR A 80 10.83 7.94 -2.95
N TYR A 81 10.94 8.65 -1.82
CA TYR A 81 12.24 9.15 -1.36
C TYR A 81 13.20 8.00 -0.99
N ALA A 82 12.70 6.95 -0.34
CA ALA A 82 13.49 5.75 -0.05
C ALA A 82 13.93 5.03 -1.34
N LEU A 83 13.05 4.91 -2.35
CA LEU A 83 13.39 4.37 -3.67
C LEU A 83 14.40 5.24 -4.41
N TYR A 84 14.42 6.55 -4.18
CA TYR A 84 15.47 7.40 -4.71
C TYR A 84 16.83 7.11 -4.05
N LYS A 85 16.86 6.89 -2.73
CA LYS A 85 18.10 6.65 -1.97
C LYS A 85 18.62 5.22 -2.01
N GLY A 86 17.75 4.24 -2.18
CA GLY A 86 18.07 2.82 -2.05
C GLY A 86 17.67 1.97 -3.25
N LYS A 87 18.00 0.69 -3.21
CA LYS A 87 17.61 -0.29 -4.24
C LYS A 87 16.15 -0.72 -4.03
N ALA A 88 15.41 -0.85 -5.13
CA ALA A 88 14.03 -1.34 -5.08
C ALA A 88 13.94 -2.76 -4.49
N SER A 89 14.97 -3.59 -4.72
CA SER A 89 15.06 -4.96 -4.17
C SER A 89 15.09 -5.02 -2.64
N ILE A 90 15.43 -3.93 -1.95
CA ILE A 90 15.43 -3.85 -0.49
C ILE A 90 14.23 -3.05 0.01
N VAL A 91 14.05 -1.84 -0.54
CA VAL A 91 13.02 -0.90 -0.07
C VAL A 91 11.61 -1.46 -0.27
N VAL A 92 11.34 -2.11 -1.40
CA VAL A 92 10.00 -2.63 -1.70
C VAL A 92 9.63 -3.78 -0.75
N PRO A 93 10.43 -4.86 -0.59
CA PRO A 93 10.11 -5.91 0.37
C PRO A 93 9.93 -5.40 1.81
N ILE A 94 10.81 -4.52 2.30
CA ILE A 94 10.68 -3.94 3.64
C ILE A 94 9.37 -3.16 3.79
N SER A 95 9.00 -2.37 2.77
CA SER A 95 7.73 -1.62 2.79
C SER A 95 6.49 -2.53 2.80
N SER A 96 6.63 -3.77 2.30
CA SER A 96 5.58 -4.80 2.31
C SER A 96 5.35 -5.45 3.68
N ILE A 97 5.95 -4.96 4.76
CA ILE A 97 5.58 -5.33 6.14
C ILE A 97 4.21 -4.73 6.54
N GLY A 98 3.76 -3.67 5.87
CA GLY A 98 2.48 -2.99 6.13
C GLY A 98 1.26 -3.92 6.36
N PRO A 99 1.01 -4.94 5.51
CA PRO A 99 -0.03 -5.94 5.74
C PRO A 99 0.02 -6.62 7.11
N ALA A 100 1.20 -6.94 7.65
CA ALA A 100 1.30 -7.52 8.99
C ALA A 100 0.85 -6.53 10.08
N ILE A 101 1.18 -5.25 9.92
CA ILE A 101 0.68 -4.19 10.81
C ILE A 101 -0.85 -4.11 10.71
N THR A 102 -1.40 -4.12 9.49
CA THR A 102 -2.86 -4.14 9.27
C THR A 102 -3.51 -5.33 9.95
N ILE A 103 -2.94 -6.53 9.85
CA ILE A 103 -3.47 -7.74 10.49
C ILE A 103 -3.51 -7.59 12.02
N ILE A 104 -2.43 -7.08 12.63
CA ILE A 104 -2.39 -6.81 14.08
C ILE A 104 -3.48 -5.80 14.47
N LEU A 105 -3.61 -4.71 13.71
CA LEU A 105 -4.64 -3.71 13.95
C LEU A 105 -6.06 -4.28 13.75
N SER A 106 -6.27 -5.16 12.78
CA SER A 106 -7.55 -5.83 12.55
C SER A 106 -7.95 -6.70 13.73
N ILE A 107 -7.02 -7.46 14.31
CA ILE A 107 -7.30 -8.26 15.51
C ILE A 107 -7.65 -7.35 16.69
N LEU A 108 -6.87 -6.28 16.91
CA LEU A 108 -7.01 -5.41 18.07
C LEU A 108 -8.24 -4.50 18.02
N PHE A 109 -8.51 -3.89 16.87
CA PHE A 109 -9.52 -2.83 16.72
C PHE A 109 -10.78 -3.30 15.97
N LEU A 110 -10.63 -4.18 14.97
CA LEU A 110 -11.78 -4.73 14.22
C LEU A 110 -12.30 -6.05 14.82
N LYS A 111 -11.61 -6.62 15.82
CA LYS A 111 -11.96 -7.89 16.47
C LYS A 111 -12.04 -9.06 15.49
N GLU A 112 -11.27 -9.01 14.41
CA GLU A 112 -11.13 -10.13 13.49
C GLU A 112 -10.39 -11.28 14.19
N SER A 113 -10.83 -12.52 13.94
CA SER A 113 -10.17 -13.71 14.45
C SER A 113 -9.43 -14.42 13.33
N LEU A 114 -8.17 -14.75 13.56
CA LEU A 114 -7.35 -15.53 12.64
C LEU A 114 -7.27 -16.98 13.12
N THR A 115 -7.31 -17.90 12.17
CA THR A 115 -6.98 -19.29 12.43
C THR A 115 -5.49 -19.46 12.69
N THR A 116 -5.10 -20.51 13.41
CA THR A 116 -3.69 -20.85 13.65
C THR A 116 -2.90 -20.95 12.34
N THR A 117 -3.50 -21.48 11.28
CA THR A 117 -2.88 -21.58 9.95
C THR A 117 -2.60 -20.21 9.34
N GLN A 118 -3.53 -19.24 9.47
CA GLN A 118 -3.31 -17.88 8.99
C GLN A 118 -2.20 -17.18 9.77
N MET A 119 -2.13 -17.37 11.09
CA MET A 119 -1.03 -16.83 11.91
C MET A 119 0.33 -17.37 11.49
N ILE A 120 0.43 -18.68 11.20
CA ILE A 120 1.66 -19.28 10.67
C ILE A 120 2.03 -18.65 9.32
N GLY A 121 1.04 -18.45 8.44
CA GLY A 121 1.26 -17.79 7.15
C GLY A 121 1.81 -16.37 7.29
N VAL A 122 1.26 -15.57 8.22
CA VAL A 122 1.76 -14.22 8.52
C VAL A 122 3.20 -14.25 9.01
N PHE A 123 3.53 -15.19 9.91
CA PHE A 123 4.89 -15.34 10.41
C PHE A 123 5.88 -15.72 9.30
N LEU A 124 5.49 -16.64 8.41
CA LEU A 124 6.33 -17.04 7.26
C LEU A 124 6.56 -15.88 6.28
N ILE A 125 5.53 -15.07 6.01
CA ILE A 125 5.66 -13.88 5.16
C ILE A 125 6.63 -12.87 5.78
N LEU A 126 6.47 -12.58 7.07
CA LEU A 126 7.35 -11.66 7.80
C LEU A 126 8.81 -12.16 7.81
N ALA A 127 9.02 -13.43 8.10
CA ALA A 127 10.35 -14.04 8.06
C ALA A 127 10.96 -13.95 6.66
N GLY A 128 10.19 -14.22 5.61
CA GLY A 128 10.63 -14.09 4.22
C GLY A 128 11.05 -12.66 3.86
N ILE A 129 10.27 -11.66 4.27
CA ILE A 129 10.61 -10.24 4.06
C ILE A 129 11.92 -9.88 4.77
N ILE A 130 12.09 -10.30 6.02
CA ILE A 130 13.31 -10.05 6.80
C ILE A 130 14.52 -10.69 6.12
N LEU A 131 14.41 -11.95 5.67
CA LEU A 131 15.49 -12.65 4.98
C LEU A 131 15.90 -11.95 3.66
N LEU A 132 14.93 -11.51 2.86
CA LEU A 132 15.20 -10.72 1.64
C LEU A 132 15.87 -9.38 1.94
N SER A 133 15.69 -8.86 3.15
CA SER A 133 16.28 -7.59 3.58
C SER A 133 17.71 -7.74 4.11
N ILE A 134 18.12 -8.95 4.50
CA ILE A 134 19.46 -9.25 5.06
C ILE A 134 20.47 -9.61 3.96
N SER A 135 20.04 -9.97 2.76
CA SER A 135 20.93 -10.46 1.69
C SER A 135 21.75 -9.37 0.98
N GLU A 136 22.22 -8.35 1.70
CA GLU A 136 23.33 -7.46 1.29
C GLU A 136 24.44 -7.45 2.35
#